data_AF-A0A950XTF6-F1
#
_entry.id   AF-A0A950XTF6-F1
#
_cell.length_a   1.000
_cell.length_b   1.000
_cell.length_c   1.000
_cell.angle_alpha   90.00
_cell.angle_beta   90.00
_cell.angle_gamma   90.00
#
_symmetry.space_group_name_H-M   'P 1'
#
loop_
_entity.id
_entity.type
_entity.pdbx_description
1 polymer ?
#
loop_
_entity_poly.entity_id
_entity_poly.type
_entity_poly.pdbx_seq_one_letter_code
_entity_poly.pdbx_strand_id
1 'polypeptide(L)'
;MASVFDKLNLKDQQQIVILNAPESFERELKSLKAVEVVRDLKKAKSVQFSLTFVMKQEEVERLAPAIAKKAEGDAVIWFAYPKGSSKKYKSQINRDSGWNSLGAEGFEPVRMVAIDEDWSALRFRRVEFVKNMTRAAEHRLTQRAKQ
;
A
#
# COMPACT_ATOMS: atom_id res chain seq x y z
N MET A 1 11.76 2.19 -19.98
CA MET A 1 11.44 1.41 -18.76
C MET A 1 10.37 2.16 -17.99
N ALA A 2 9.33 1.48 -17.52
CA ALA A 2 8.31 2.08 -16.67
C ALA A 2 8.92 2.48 -15.32
N SER A 3 8.57 3.67 -14.82
CA SER A 3 9.00 4.15 -13.51
C SER A 3 8.46 3.26 -12.38
N VAL A 4 9.00 3.37 -11.17
CA VAL A 4 8.42 2.68 -10.02
C VAL A 4 6.98 3.12 -9.76
N PHE A 5 6.67 4.40 -10.00
CA PHE A 5 5.34 4.96 -9.81
C PHE A 5 4.33 4.46 -10.86
N ASP A 6 4.79 4.19 -12.09
CA ASP A 6 3.96 3.54 -13.11
C ASP A 6 3.54 2.13 -12.64
N LYS A 7 4.49 1.38 -12.06
CA LYS A 7 4.21 0.05 -11.49
C LYS A 7 3.24 0.13 -10.31
N LEU A 8 3.41 1.16 -9.47
CA LEU A 8 2.56 1.47 -8.33
C LEU A 8 1.20 2.09 -8.73
N ASN A 9 0.83 2.10 -10.01
CA ASN A 9 -0.45 2.63 -10.46
C ASN A 9 -0.70 4.10 -10.06
N LEU A 10 0.36 4.92 -9.95
CA LEU A 10 0.20 6.36 -9.91
C LEU A 10 -0.26 6.83 -11.28
N LYS A 11 -1.33 7.62 -11.33
CA LYS A 11 -1.92 8.12 -12.58
C LYS A 11 -1.92 9.65 -12.55
N ASP A 12 -3.09 10.23 -12.35
CA ASP A 12 -3.44 11.64 -12.38
C ASP A 12 -3.53 12.25 -10.98
N GLN A 13 -3.20 11.49 -9.92
CA GLN A 13 -3.24 11.97 -8.55
C GLN A 13 -2.17 13.06 -8.37
N GLN A 14 -2.63 14.27 -8.05
CA GLN A 14 -1.75 15.43 -7.82
C GLN A 14 -1.14 15.48 -6.42
N GLN A 15 -1.75 14.77 -5.47
CA GLN A 15 -1.25 14.63 -4.10
C GLN A 15 -1.15 13.15 -3.74
N ILE A 16 -0.01 12.75 -3.20
CA ILE A 16 0.25 11.39 -2.73
C ILE A 16 0.70 11.39 -1.28
N VAL A 17 0.26 10.39 -0.53
CA VAL A 17 0.70 10.19 0.86
C VAL A 17 1.81 9.15 0.91
N ILE A 18 2.99 9.54 1.40
CA ILE A 18 4.15 8.65 1.53
C ILE A 18 4.56 8.57 2.99
N LEU A 19 4.42 7.41 3.61
CA LEU A 19 4.68 7.22 5.04
C LEU A 19 5.85 6.27 5.25
N ASN A 20 6.73 6.62 6.19
CA ASN A 20 7.88 5.81 6.63
C ASN A 20 8.86 5.39 5.53
N ALA A 21 8.92 6.12 4.41
CA ALA A 21 9.79 5.75 3.29
C ALA A 21 11.27 5.67 3.71
N PRO A 22 12.01 4.64 3.28
CA PRO A 22 13.44 4.55 3.53
C PRO A 22 14.19 5.59 2.68
N GLU A 23 15.37 5.98 3.13
CA GLU A 23 16.22 6.96 2.42
C GLU A 23 16.52 6.54 0.97
N SER A 24 16.64 5.23 0.70
CA SER A 24 16.84 4.70 -0.66
C SER A 24 15.71 5.07 -1.62
N PHE A 25 14.50 5.33 -1.11
CA PHE A 25 13.33 5.68 -1.92
C PHE A 25 13.26 7.18 -2.27
N GLU A 26 14.10 8.03 -1.67
CA GLU A 26 14.11 9.47 -1.93
C GLU A 26 14.42 9.81 -3.38
N ARG A 27 15.24 8.99 -4.04
CA ARG A 27 15.56 9.16 -5.47
C ARG A 27 14.31 9.01 -6.34
N GLU A 28 13.46 8.05 -6.01
CA GLU A 28 12.20 7.82 -6.73
C GLU A 28 11.25 9.00 -6.51
N LEU A 29 11.12 9.49 -5.27
CA LEU A 29 10.29 10.66 -4.96
C LEU A 29 10.75 11.92 -5.70
N LYS A 30 12.06 12.16 -5.80
CA LYS A 30 12.62 13.29 -6.56
C LYS A 30 12.41 13.18 -8.07
N SER A 31 12.11 12.00 -8.59
CA SER A 31 11.82 11.80 -10.01
C SER A 31 10.40 12.24 -10.41
N LEU A 32 9.49 12.34 -9.44
CA LEU A 32 8.14 12.83 -9.65
C LEU A 32 8.14 14.30 -10.03
N LYS A 33 7.35 14.66 -11.04
CA LYS A 33 7.12 16.04 -11.46
C LYS A 33 5.66 16.40 -11.18
N ALA A 34 5.41 17.59 -10.63
CA ALA A 34 4.08 18.13 -10.39
C ALA A 34 3.17 17.26 -9.48
N VAL A 35 3.76 16.53 -8.53
CA VAL A 35 3.02 15.77 -7.51
C VAL A 35 3.43 16.27 -6.13
N GLU A 36 2.45 16.63 -5.30
CA GLU A 36 2.64 17.00 -3.91
C GLU A 36 2.84 15.72 -3.07
N VAL A 37 3.99 15.60 -2.42
CA VAL A 37 4.30 14.48 -1.51
C VAL A 37 3.99 14.87 -0.08
N VAL A 38 2.94 14.28 0.49
CA VAL A 38 2.54 14.47 1.89
C VAL A 38 3.13 13.35 2.74
N ARG A 39 4.01 13.72 3.69
CA ARG A 39 4.67 12.76 4.60
C ARG A 39 3.96 12.55 5.94
N ASP A 40 2.91 13.31 6.19
CA ASP A 40 2.11 13.23 7.40
C ASP A 40 0.63 13.08 7.02
N LEU A 41 0.08 11.90 7.33
CA LEU A 41 -1.32 11.57 7.04
C LEU A 41 -2.31 12.56 7.66
N LYS A 42 -1.96 13.25 8.75
CA LYS A 42 -2.81 14.27 9.37
C LYS A 42 -2.98 15.51 8.47
N LYS A 43 -2.00 15.82 7.63
CA LYS A 43 -2.02 16.97 6.71
C LYS A 43 -2.80 16.69 5.43
N ALA A 44 -2.94 15.42 5.05
CA ALA A 44 -3.79 15.04 3.92
C ALA A 44 -5.27 15.19 4.30
N LYS A 45 -6.05 15.92 3.49
CA LYS A 45 -7.51 16.00 3.68
C LYS A 45 -8.17 14.66 3.35
N SER A 46 -7.82 14.13 2.19
CA SER A 46 -8.20 12.80 1.71
C SER A 46 -7.02 12.08 1.08
N VAL A 47 -7.20 10.78 0.85
CA VAL A 47 -6.20 9.88 0.27
C VAL A 47 -6.77 9.26 -0.99
N GLN A 48 -6.24 9.68 -2.14
CA GLN A 48 -6.48 9.01 -3.43
C GLN A 48 -5.33 8.08 -3.81
N PHE A 49 -4.13 8.33 -3.30
CA PHE A 49 -2.97 7.46 -3.41
C PHE A 49 -2.17 7.48 -2.11
N SER A 50 -1.76 6.31 -1.63
CA SER A 50 -0.79 6.21 -0.54
C SER A 50 0.20 5.07 -0.75
N LEU A 51 1.45 5.29 -0.35
CA LEU A 51 2.46 4.24 -0.20
C LEU A 51 3.04 4.32 1.22
N THR A 52 2.83 3.26 1.99
CA THR A 52 3.27 3.19 3.39
C THR A 52 4.27 2.07 3.56
N PHE A 53 5.47 2.38 4.04
CA PHE A 53 6.50 1.38 4.34
C PHE A 53 6.33 0.87 5.77
N VAL A 54 6.24 -0.44 5.93
CA VAL A 54 6.01 -1.13 7.20
C VAL A 54 6.93 -2.34 7.33
N MET A 55 7.40 -2.60 8.53
CA MET A 55 8.22 -3.76 8.86
C MET A 55 7.58 -4.62 9.94
N LYS A 56 6.70 -4.05 10.77
CA LYS A 56 6.05 -4.73 11.88
C LYS A 56 4.53 -4.69 11.79
N GLN A 57 3.87 -5.72 12.32
CA GLN A 57 2.43 -5.86 12.22
C GLN A 57 1.69 -4.71 12.93
N GLU A 58 2.23 -4.21 14.04
CA GLU A 58 1.64 -3.12 14.82
C GLU A 58 1.60 -1.80 14.02
N GLU A 59 2.50 -1.63 13.04
CA GLU A 59 2.46 -0.48 12.15
C GLU A 59 1.26 -0.55 11.20
N VAL A 60 0.94 -1.75 10.69
CA VAL A 60 -0.24 -1.98 9.85
C VAL A 60 -1.51 -1.77 10.67
N GLU A 61 -1.57 -2.34 11.88
CA GLU A 61 -2.71 -2.18 12.80
C GLU A 61 -3.02 -0.71 13.12
N ARG A 62 -1.99 0.13 13.24
CA ARG A 62 -2.15 1.56 13.47
C ARG A 62 -2.50 2.35 12.22
N LEU A 63 -1.87 2.02 11.07
CA LEU A 63 -1.94 2.85 9.86
C LEU A 63 -3.12 2.48 8.96
N ALA A 64 -3.54 1.21 8.93
CA ALA A 64 -4.68 0.75 8.14
C ALA A 64 -5.97 1.55 8.45
N PRO A 65 -6.48 1.64 9.69
CA PRO A 65 -7.69 2.41 9.99
C PRO A 65 -7.51 3.90 9.72
N ALA A 66 -6.32 4.45 9.99
CA ALA A 66 -6.05 5.87 9.77
C ALA A 66 -6.11 6.25 8.28
N ILE A 67 -5.55 5.39 7.41
CA ILE A 67 -5.59 5.57 5.95
C ILE A 67 -7.00 5.30 5.44
N ALA A 68 -7.65 4.22 5.90
CA ALA A 68 -9.00 3.85 5.50
C ALA A 68 -10.02 4.97 5.74
N LYS A 69 -9.91 5.69 6.87
CA LYS A 69 -10.78 6.83 7.20
C LYS A 69 -10.65 8.01 6.22
N LYS A 70 -9.50 8.15 5.56
CA LYS A 70 -9.23 9.24 4.60
C LYS A 70 -9.30 8.76 3.15
N ALA A 71 -9.35 7.45 2.91
CA ALA A 71 -9.38 6.87 1.57
C ALA A 71 -10.75 7.09 0.91
N GLU A 72 -10.76 7.91 -0.14
CA GLU A 72 -11.96 8.29 -0.90
C GLU A 72 -12.11 7.43 -2.16
N GLY A 73 -13.32 6.90 -2.38
CA GLY A 73 -13.64 6.11 -3.57
C GLY A 73 -12.68 4.94 -3.78
N ASP A 74 -12.28 4.72 -5.03
CA ASP A 74 -11.37 3.65 -5.45
C ASP A 74 -9.88 4.05 -5.31
N ALA A 75 -9.51 4.51 -4.11
CA ALA A 75 -8.16 4.96 -3.79
C ALA A 75 -7.10 3.88 -4.05
N VAL A 76 -5.92 4.31 -4.49
CA VAL A 76 -4.76 3.47 -4.74
C VAL A 76 -3.92 3.35 -3.47
N ILE A 77 -4.20 2.32 -2.66
CA ILE A 77 -3.54 2.10 -1.37
C ILE A 77 -2.47 1.03 -1.48
N TRP A 78 -1.22 1.37 -1.16
CA TRP A 78 -0.09 0.45 -1.12
C TRP A 78 0.55 0.39 0.25
N PHE A 79 0.90 -0.83 0.65
CA PHE A 79 1.81 -1.08 1.76
C PHE A 79 3.06 -1.77 1.22
N ALA A 80 4.21 -1.16 1.46
CA ALA A 80 5.52 -1.71 1.17
C ALA A 80 6.08 -2.45 2.39
N TYR A 81 6.62 -3.63 2.17
CA TYR A 81 7.26 -4.47 3.18
C TYR A 81 8.59 -5.00 2.65
N PRO A 82 9.59 -5.22 3.52
CA PRO A 82 10.82 -5.85 3.10
C PRO A 82 10.59 -7.25 2.57
N LYS A 83 11.24 -7.59 1.46
CA LYS A 83 11.26 -8.94 0.95
C LYS A 83 11.98 -9.86 1.92
N GLY A 84 11.56 -11.13 1.95
CA GLY A 84 12.28 -12.16 2.70
C GLY A 84 13.73 -12.37 2.23
N SER A 85 14.05 -11.98 0.98
CA SER A 85 15.41 -11.99 0.43
C SER A 85 16.25 -10.76 0.80
N SER A 86 15.67 -9.74 1.44
CA SER A 86 16.43 -8.55 1.83
C SER A 86 17.50 -8.93 2.86
N LYS A 87 18.73 -8.49 2.61
CA LYS A 87 19.83 -8.63 3.57
C LYS A 87 19.90 -7.46 4.56
N LYS A 88 19.23 -6.36 4.24
CA LYS A 88 19.29 -5.09 4.97
C LYS A 88 18.18 -4.96 6.00
N TYR A 89 16.98 -5.44 5.67
CA TYR A 89 15.79 -5.27 6.49
C TYR A 89 15.23 -6.61 6.96
N LYS A 90 14.65 -6.62 8.15
CA LYS A 90 13.87 -7.75 8.67
C LYS A 90 12.42 -7.34 8.79
N SER A 91 11.51 -8.21 8.38
CA SER A 91 10.07 -7.96 8.46
C SER A 91 9.35 -9.07 9.22
N GLN A 92 8.35 -8.68 10.00
CA GLN A 92 7.35 -9.59 10.57
C GLN A 92 6.17 -9.81 9.60
N ILE A 93 6.15 -9.06 8.49
CA ILE A 93 5.11 -9.08 7.47
C ILE A 93 5.69 -9.73 6.22
N ASN A 94 4.85 -10.41 5.45
CA ASN A 94 5.24 -10.92 4.14
C ASN A 94 4.07 -10.78 3.15
N ARG A 95 4.19 -11.37 1.96
CA ARG A 95 3.16 -11.28 0.92
C ARG A 95 1.79 -11.76 1.39
N ASP A 96 1.76 -12.77 2.24
CA ASP A 96 0.56 -13.54 2.56
C ASP A 96 0.09 -13.36 4.02
N SER A 97 0.91 -12.79 4.91
CA SER A 97 0.57 -12.56 6.33
C SER A 97 0.84 -11.13 6.82
N GLY A 98 0.11 -10.71 7.87
CA GLY A 98 0.27 -9.40 8.52
C GLY A 98 -0.72 -8.32 8.06
N TRP A 99 -1.73 -8.69 7.25
CA TRP A 99 -2.62 -7.73 6.58
C TRP A 99 -4.06 -7.71 7.12
N ASN A 100 -4.37 -8.47 8.17
CA ASN A 100 -5.74 -8.66 8.67
C ASN A 100 -6.44 -7.33 8.99
N SER A 101 -5.73 -6.34 9.52
CA SER A 101 -6.29 -5.02 9.82
C SER A 101 -6.80 -4.28 8.58
N LEU A 102 -6.18 -4.48 7.40
CA LEU A 102 -6.71 -3.93 6.15
C LEU A 102 -8.00 -4.64 5.73
N GLY A 103 -8.10 -5.94 6.00
CA GLY A 103 -9.35 -6.70 5.86
C GLY A 103 -10.48 -6.18 6.74
N ALA A 104 -10.18 -5.85 8.00
CA ALA A 104 -11.14 -5.26 8.93
C ALA A 104 -11.66 -3.89 8.42
N GLU A 105 -10.84 -3.15 7.69
CA GLU A 105 -11.20 -1.88 7.05
C GLU A 105 -11.85 -2.05 5.66
N GLY A 106 -12.18 -3.28 5.25
CA GLY A 106 -12.88 -3.58 4.01
C GLY A 106 -12.00 -3.60 2.76
N PHE A 107 -10.68 -3.77 2.91
CA PHE A 107 -9.76 -3.87 1.78
C PHE A 107 -9.37 -5.31 1.46
N GLU A 108 -9.15 -5.56 0.17
CA GLU A 108 -8.60 -6.80 -0.35
C GLU A 108 -7.26 -6.55 -1.06
N PRO A 109 -6.27 -7.44 -0.88
CA PRO A 109 -5.04 -7.41 -1.66
C PRO A 109 -5.32 -7.80 -3.12
N VAL A 110 -4.96 -6.92 -4.06
CA VAL A 110 -5.27 -7.10 -5.49
C VAL A 110 -4.04 -7.23 -6.39
N ARG A 111 -2.86 -6.75 -5.97
CA ARG A 111 -1.65 -6.78 -6.79
C ARG A 111 -0.41 -6.62 -5.94
N MET A 112 0.66 -7.33 -6.27
CA MET A 112 1.99 -7.11 -5.71
C MET A 112 2.95 -6.61 -6.79
N VAL A 113 3.87 -5.71 -6.41
CA VAL A 113 5.00 -5.28 -7.26
C VAL A 113 6.30 -5.26 -6.47
N ALA A 114 7.43 -5.50 -7.13
CA ALA A 114 8.74 -5.21 -6.56
C ALA A 114 9.06 -3.72 -6.76
N ILE A 115 9.45 -3.03 -5.68
CA ILE A 115 9.94 -1.64 -5.72
C ILE A 115 11.40 -1.66 -6.18
N ASP A 116 12.26 -2.31 -5.40
CA ASP A 116 13.70 -2.44 -5.63
C ASP A 116 14.16 -3.85 -5.20
N GLU A 117 15.45 -4.04 -4.86
CA GLU A 117 15.95 -5.33 -4.38
C GLU A 117 15.42 -5.72 -2.99
N ASP A 118 15.14 -4.75 -2.13
CA ASP A 118 14.82 -4.92 -0.71
C ASP A 118 13.31 -4.89 -0.44
N TRP A 119 12.53 -4.16 -1.23
CA TRP A 119 11.12 -3.86 -0.95
C TRP A 119 10.17 -4.41 -2.01
N SER A 120 9.06 -4.99 -1.54
CA SER A 120 7.87 -5.26 -2.33
C SER A 120 6.71 -4.41 -1.82
N ALA A 121 5.77 -4.07 -2.68
CA ALA A 121 4.53 -3.41 -2.29
C ALA A 121 3.32 -4.27 -2.65
N LEU A 122 2.34 -4.31 -1.74
CA LEU A 122 1.06 -4.95 -1.93
C LEU A 122 -0.03 -3.88 -2.01
N ARG A 123 -0.81 -3.92 -3.09
CA ARG A 123 -1.93 -3.01 -3.33
C ARG A 123 -3.18 -3.57 -2.67
N PHE A 124 -3.86 -2.70 -1.95
CA PHE A 124 -5.12 -2.92 -1.31
C PHE A 124 -6.19 -2.06 -1.99
N ARG A 125 -7.35 -2.66 -2.23
CA ARG A 125 -8.50 -2.01 -2.86
C ARG A 125 -9.74 -2.29 -2.05
N ARG A 126 -10.61 -1.30 -1.83
CA ARG A 126 -11.87 -1.57 -1.12
C ARG A 126 -12.64 -2.64 -1.88
N VAL A 127 -13.15 -3.62 -1.15
CA VAL A 127 -13.82 -4.81 -1.72
C VAL A 127 -14.95 -4.44 -2.67
N GLU A 128 -15.66 -3.33 -2.41
CA GLU A 128 -16.77 -2.85 -3.25
C GLU A 128 -16.35 -2.39 -4.65
N PHE A 129 -15.08 -2.03 -4.85
CA PHE A 129 -14.55 -1.69 -6.17
C PHE A 129 -13.91 -2.90 -6.87
N VAL A 130 -13.74 -4.04 -6.19
CA VAL A 130 -13.18 -5.25 -6.78
C VAL A 130 -14.24 -6.01 -7.59
N LYS A 131 -14.22 -5.83 -8.92
CA LYS A 131 -15.19 -6.45 -9.84
C LYS A 131 -15.05 -7.98 -9.93
N ASN A 132 -13.82 -8.46 -10.05
CA ASN A 132 -13.50 -9.88 -10.23
C ASN A 132 -12.58 -10.34 -9.10
N MET A 133 -13.10 -11.12 -8.16
CA MET A 133 -12.32 -11.69 -7.07
C MET A 133 -11.68 -13.02 -7.49
N THR A 134 -10.43 -12.98 -7.93
CA THR A 134 -9.70 -14.15 -8.42
C THR A 134 -8.94 -14.92 -7.34
N ARG A 135 -8.79 -14.34 -6.14
CA ARG A 135 -8.10 -14.96 -5.01
C ARG A 135 -8.98 -16.07 -4.41
N ALA A 136 -8.39 -17.19 -4.02
CA ALA A 136 -9.10 -18.30 -3.36
C ALA A 136 -9.69 -17.84 -2.02
N ALA A 137 -10.87 -18.38 -1.65
CA ALA A 137 -11.70 -17.86 -0.55
C ALA A 137 -10.99 -17.87 0.81
N GLU A 138 -10.17 -18.89 1.07
CA GLU A 138 -9.33 -19.06 2.25
C GLU A 138 -8.28 -17.96 2.43
N HIS A 139 -7.93 -17.27 1.34
CA HIS A 139 -6.94 -16.19 1.34
C HIS A 139 -7.56 -14.80 1.23
N ARG A 140 -8.89 -14.68 1.16
CA ARG A 140 -9.60 -13.38 1.15
C ARG A 140 -9.66 -12.82 2.58
N LEU A 141 -9.46 -11.51 2.72
CA LEU A 141 -9.39 -10.89 4.05
C LEU A 141 -10.77 -10.47 4.60
N THR A 142 -11.69 -10.09 3.71
CA THR A 142 -13.00 -9.56 4.06
C THR A 142 -14.08 -10.64 4.00
N GLN A 143 -15.09 -10.54 4.87
CA GLN A 143 -16.25 -11.44 4.82
C GLN A 143 -17.07 -11.27 3.53
N ARG A 144 -17.19 -10.03 3.04
CA ARG A 144 -17.87 -9.72 1.79
C ARG A 144 -17.23 -10.40 0.58
N ALA A 145 -15.91 -10.55 0.59
CA ALA A 145 -15.23 -11.26 -0.48
C ALA A 145 -15.37 -12.79 -0.35
N LYS A 146 -15.66 -13.35 0.83
CA LYS A 146 -15.77 -14.80 1.04
C LYS A 146 -17.12 -15.40 0.63
N GLN A 147 -18.15 -14.56 0.54
CA GLN A 147 -19.47 -14.91 0.01
C GLN A 147 -19.42 -15.02 -1.52
#